data_AF-A0A661PT71-F1
#
_entry.id   AF-A0A661PT71-F1
#
_cell.length_a   1.000
_cell.length_b   1.000
_cell.length_c   1.000
_cell.angle_alpha   90.00
_cell.angle_beta   90.00
_cell.angle_gamma   90.00
#
_symmetry.space_group_name_H-M   'P 1'
#
loop_
_entity.id
_entity.type
_entity.pdbx_description
1 polymer ?
#
loop_
_entity_poly.entity_id
_entity_poly.type
_entity_poly.pdbx_seq_one_letter_code
_entity_poly.pdbx_strand_id
1 'polypeptide(L)'
;MALYFPAQYNSTPYRTLYDSLTPVEKIRFHREFVGVTYKRRFLYFQSIHSRQRFKDNLFLASKGLHEKMVISWFTWRRRELLPPYLSLIFRHYLFGFLVQFTQASRQLDLPQPSPSCYWATPINLVVLRWMNRHRDIWQKQLESQVSRVIEEGNRHLFIYCLLAFKLARELFSPEQMAMEIDGFRSQLLPGNTPLGVEMEFSNLGRFATFDKLGRGLKPQDPYRNMEYYSAFMLDDVTWRLGGYVDTHVRGRRLFTLSRFGGFYEYCLVRIDYPRKYSLPLTADPAIAALMIREAVDFLPDIKPHSLHVNIEHRGLGEVRPVLDDYLCLLLLGGDLGRDDQGRLRERRFAGNELRGVIQRRKHLSFFDKKKKEVVEYSFLRLWRHGKRDYDYLPVIMALKGFQYGYNMDLSCRDQVQGMMHWAQNPRPLPESSLKRFLETVTRGLQRENAHPTGSILLMGEKIQKILQKWNRMLAVGERGKMLVFLAACWSFELLEVVESFAAVGAA
;
A
#
# COMPACT_ATOMS: atom_id res chain seq x y z
N MET A 1 -15.26 -34.67 -18.65
CA MET A 1 -13.91 -34.18 -19.04
C MET A 1 -13.20 -33.61 -17.82
N ALA A 2 -11.94 -33.98 -17.61
CA ALA A 2 -11.20 -33.74 -16.37
C ALA A 2 -10.51 -32.36 -16.35
N LEU A 3 -10.55 -31.70 -15.18
CA LEU A 3 -9.70 -30.54 -14.88
C LEU A 3 -8.25 -31.02 -14.64
N TYR A 4 -7.28 -30.12 -14.78
CA TYR A 4 -5.87 -30.49 -14.72
C TYR A 4 -5.47 -30.96 -13.31
N PHE A 5 -4.71 -32.05 -13.23
CA PHE A 5 -3.98 -32.44 -12.03
C PHE A 5 -2.61 -32.99 -12.44
N PRO A 6 -1.49 -32.59 -11.80
CA PRO A 6 -0.18 -33.05 -12.23
C PRO A 6 0.01 -34.54 -11.96
N ALA A 7 0.36 -35.31 -13.01
CA ALA A 7 0.48 -36.76 -12.93
C ALA A 7 1.51 -37.23 -11.88
N GLN A 8 2.56 -36.42 -11.65
CA GLN A 8 3.59 -36.70 -10.64
C GLN A 8 3.06 -36.80 -9.19
N TYR A 9 1.85 -36.32 -8.94
CA TYR A 9 1.21 -36.39 -7.61
C TYR A 9 0.13 -37.45 -7.50
N ASN A 10 -0.11 -38.26 -8.54
CA ASN A 10 -1.18 -39.26 -8.56
C ASN A 10 -1.08 -40.27 -7.40
N SER A 11 0.14 -40.65 -7.04
CA SER A 11 0.41 -41.61 -5.96
C SER A 11 0.68 -40.95 -4.61
N THR A 12 0.23 -39.70 -4.41
CA THR A 12 0.45 -38.94 -3.18
C THR A 12 -0.88 -38.56 -2.52
N PRO A 13 -0.89 -38.22 -1.22
CA PRO A 13 -2.10 -37.74 -0.54
C PRO A 13 -2.75 -36.51 -1.20
N TYR A 14 -1.99 -35.74 -1.99
CA TYR A 14 -2.52 -34.59 -2.73
C TYR A 14 -3.55 -34.99 -3.78
N ARG A 15 -3.42 -36.19 -4.37
CA ARG A 15 -4.42 -36.69 -5.32
C ARG A 15 -5.74 -36.95 -4.62
N THR A 16 -5.70 -37.64 -3.49
CA THR A 16 -6.89 -37.88 -2.65
C THR A 16 -7.53 -36.57 -2.20
N LEU A 17 -6.71 -35.60 -1.77
CA LEU A 17 -7.19 -34.27 -1.41
C LEU A 17 -7.88 -33.57 -2.59
N TYR A 18 -7.26 -33.57 -3.78
CA TYR A 18 -7.86 -32.96 -4.96
C TYR A 18 -9.13 -33.69 -5.42
N ASP A 19 -9.16 -35.02 -5.34
CA ASP A 19 -10.32 -35.81 -5.73
C ASP A 19 -11.50 -35.64 -4.77
N SER A 20 -11.25 -35.29 -3.51
CA SER A 20 -12.28 -34.91 -2.53
C SER A 20 -12.99 -33.58 -2.86
N LEU A 21 -12.45 -32.79 -3.79
CA LEU A 21 -13.06 -31.53 -4.20
C LEU A 21 -14.23 -31.79 -5.16
N THR A 22 -15.35 -31.12 -4.93
CA THR A 22 -16.47 -31.08 -5.87
C THR A 22 -16.05 -30.42 -7.19
N PRO A 23 -16.79 -30.65 -8.29
CA PRO A 23 -16.48 -30.01 -9.58
C PRO A 23 -16.42 -28.48 -9.52
N VAL A 24 -17.26 -27.84 -8.69
CA VAL A 24 -17.28 -26.37 -8.52
C VAL A 24 -16.03 -25.90 -7.76
N GLU A 25 -15.63 -26.62 -6.72
CA GLU A 25 -14.41 -26.32 -5.95
C GLU A 25 -13.16 -26.48 -6.81
N LYS A 26 -13.06 -27.53 -7.64
CA LYS A 26 -11.95 -27.70 -8.60
C LYS A 26 -11.85 -26.50 -9.54
N ILE A 27 -12.98 -25.97 -10.04
CA ILE A 27 -12.97 -24.75 -10.87
C ILE A 27 -12.46 -23.54 -10.08
N ARG A 28 -12.91 -23.32 -8.84
CA ARG A 28 -12.44 -22.20 -7.99
C ARG A 28 -10.95 -22.30 -7.68
N PHE A 29 -10.49 -23.49 -7.33
CA PHE A 29 -9.08 -23.83 -7.15
C PHE A 29 -8.25 -23.41 -8.38
N HIS A 30 -8.63 -23.88 -9.56
CA HIS A 30 -7.92 -23.54 -10.79
C HIS A 30 -8.00 -22.05 -11.14
N ARG A 31 -9.11 -21.37 -10.86
CA ARG A 31 -9.21 -19.91 -11.06
C ARG A 31 -8.23 -19.14 -10.20
N GLU A 32 -8.00 -19.57 -8.95
CA GLU A 32 -7.00 -18.95 -8.09
C GLU A 32 -5.58 -19.29 -8.52
N PHE A 33 -5.31 -20.57 -8.80
CA PHE A 33 -4.00 -21.03 -9.20
C PHE A 33 -3.54 -20.35 -10.49
N VAL A 34 -4.45 -20.21 -11.46
CA VAL A 34 -4.16 -19.51 -12.71
C VAL A 34 -4.14 -17.99 -12.53
N GLY A 35 -4.78 -17.48 -11.47
CA GLY A 35 -4.67 -16.10 -10.98
C GLY A 35 -4.83 -15.03 -12.06
N VAL A 36 -3.93 -14.06 -12.07
CA VAL A 36 -3.93 -12.97 -13.07
C VAL A 36 -3.54 -13.43 -14.48
N THR A 37 -2.83 -14.55 -14.64
CA THR A 37 -2.62 -15.14 -15.96
C THR A 37 -3.96 -15.52 -16.60
N TYR A 38 -4.99 -15.85 -15.81
CA TYR A 38 -6.36 -16.04 -16.30
C TYR A 38 -7.00 -14.71 -16.77
N LYS A 39 -6.87 -13.65 -15.97
CA LYS A 39 -7.41 -12.31 -16.24
C LYS A 39 -6.72 -11.64 -17.44
N ARG A 40 -5.41 -11.86 -17.60
CA ARG A 40 -4.59 -11.42 -18.75
C ARG A 40 -4.87 -12.24 -20.01
N ARG A 41 -5.03 -13.56 -19.88
CA ARG A 41 -5.35 -14.45 -21.02
C ARG A 41 -6.72 -14.14 -21.62
N PHE A 42 -7.72 -13.75 -20.85
CA PHE A 42 -9.02 -13.34 -21.43
C PHE A 42 -8.88 -12.08 -22.30
N LEU A 43 -7.97 -11.16 -21.99
CA LEU A 43 -7.64 -10.01 -22.85
C LEU A 43 -6.82 -10.43 -24.08
N TYR A 44 -5.91 -11.42 -23.96
CA TYR A 44 -5.16 -12.00 -25.06
C TYR A 44 -6.03 -12.81 -26.04
N PHE A 45 -7.05 -13.51 -25.53
CA PHE A 45 -8.04 -14.26 -26.30
C PHE A 45 -9.24 -13.41 -26.75
N GLN A 46 -9.38 -12.15 -26.31
CA GLN A 46 -10.30 -11.23 -26.98
C GLN A 46 -9.82 -10.85 -28.39
N SER A 47 -8.50 -10.84 -28.62
CA SER A 47 -7.93 -10.63 -29.98
C SER A 47 -7.85 -11.89 -30.83
N ILE A 48 -7.89 -13.07 -30.21
CA ILE A 48 -7.81 -14.35 -30.92
C ILE A 48 -9.16 -15.03 -30.73
N HIS A 49 -9.99 -15.10 -31.78
CA HIS A 49 -11.30 -15.75 -31.82
C HIS A 49 -11.20 -17.28 -31.55
N SER A 50 -10.66 -17.72 -30.41
CA SER A 50 -10.54 -19.13 -30.10
C SER A 50 -11.93 -19.65 -29.75
N ARG A 51 -12.51 -20.42 -30.66
CA ARG A 51 -13.76 -21.18 -30.49
C ARG A 51 -13.69 -22.27 -29.40
N GLN A 52 -12.67 -22.28 -28.54
CA GLN A 52 -12.48 -23.32 -27.50
C GLN A 52 -13.34 -23.03 -26.26
N ARG A 53 -13.84 -24.11 -25.63
CA ARG A 53 -14.69 -24.00 -24.44
C ARG A 53 -13.85 -23.50 -23.25
N PHE A 54 -14.46 -22.69 -22.39
CA PHE A 54 -13.84 -22.12 -21.17
C PHE A 54 -13.02 -23.14 -20.34
N LYS A 55 -13.50 -24.37 -20.23
CA LYS A 55 -12.85 -25.43 -19.43
C LYS A 55 -11.56 -25.96 -20.07
N ASP A 56 -11.46 -25.98 -21.39
CA ASP A 56 -10.24 -26.41 -22.11
C ASP A 56 -9.13 -25.38 -21.92
N ASN A 57 -9.48 -24.10 -21.96
CA ASN A 57 -8.56 -23.00 -21.65
C ASN A 57 -8.02 -23.09 -20.22
N LEU A 58 -8.87 -23.48 -19.25
CA LEU A 58 -8.48 -23.60 -17.84
C LEU A 58 -7.50 -24.77 -17.62
N PHE A 59 -7.73 -25.91 -18.28
CA PHE A 59 -6.81 -27.04 -18.25
C PHE A 59 -5.43 -26.66 -18.81
N LEU A 60 -5.40 -26.10 -20.03
CA LEU A 60 -4.15 -25.71 -20.70
C LEU A 60 -3.40 -24.62 -19.91
N ALA A 61 -4.13 -23.68 -19.32
CA ALA A 61 -3.54 -22.65 -18.47
C ALA A 61 -2.95 -23.22 -17.19
N SER A 62 -3.67 -24.12 -16.52
CA SER A 62 -3.19 -24.75 -15.29
C SER A 62 -1.96 -25.61 -15.54
N LYS A 63 -1.95 -26.39 -16.63
CA LYS A 63 -0.78 -27.18 -17.02
C LYS A 63 0.45 -26.29 -17.26
N GLY A 64 0.31 -25.27 -18.12
CA GLY A 64 1.43 -24.40 -18.46
C GLY A 64 1.91 -23.54 -17.28
N LEU A 65 1.06 -23.26 -16.30
CA LEU A 65 1.48 -22.59 -15.07
C LEU A 65 2.13 -23.53 -14.06
N HIS A 66 1.65 -24.76 -13.91
CA HIS A 66 2.31 -25.76 -13.07
C HIS A 66 3.77 -26.00 -13.47
N GLU A 67 4.04 -26.00 -14.78
CA GLU A 67 5.40 -26.14 -15.33
C GLU A 67 6.28 -24.90 -15.02
N LYS A 68 5.69 -23.71 -14.93
CA LYS A 68 6.39 -22.44 -14.66
C LYS A 68 6.56 -22.13 -13.18
N MET A 69 5.54 -22.44 -12.38
CA MET A 69 5.43 -22.07 -10.97
C MET A 69 6.08 -23.13 -10.08
N VAL A 70 7.37 -23.34 -10.32
CA VAL A 70 8.22 -24.27 -9.60
C VAL A 70 9.41 -23.52 -9.05
N ILE A 71 9.55 -23.45 -7.73
CA ILE A 71 10.70 -22.81 -7.11
C ILE A 71 11.97 -23.56 -7.55
N SER A 72 12.93 -22.83 -8.10
CA SER A 72 14.17 -23.45 -8.60
C SER A 72 14.89 -24.21 -7.49
N TRP A 73 15.59 -25.29 -7.83
CA TRP A 73 16.33 -26.06 -6.83
C TRP A 73 17.40 -25.20 -6.13
N PHE A 74 18.04 -24.27 -6.85
CA PHE A 74 19.01 -23.34 -6.28
C PHE A 74 18.39 -22.40 -5.24
N THR A 75 17.19 -21.89 -5.50
CA THR A 75 16.41 -21.11 -4.51
C THR A 75 16.00 -22.00 -3.35
N TRP A 76 15.56 -23.23 -3.63
CA TRP A 76 15.06 -24.17 -2.63
C TRP A 76 16.13 -24.57 -1.60
N ARG A 77 17.41 -24.63 -1.98
CA ARG A 77 18.51 -24.94 -1.06
C ARG A 77 18.78 -23.86 -0.01
N ARG A 78 18.29 -22.64 -0.23
CA ARG A 78 18.40 -21.52 0.73
C ARG A 78 17.30 -21.65 1.79
N ARG A 79 17.52 -22.57 2.73
CA ARG A 79 16.52 -22.99 3.71
C ARG A 79 16.00 -21.84 4.57
N GLU A 80 16.83 -20.84 4.82
CA GLU A 80 16.48 -19.61 5.54
C GLU A 80 15.43 -18.76 4.83
N LEU A 81 15.34 -18.84 3.50
CA LEU A 81 14.38 -18.08 2.71
C LEU A 81 13.01 -18.78 2.60
N LEU A 82 12.94 -20.09 2.84
CA LEU A 82 11.71 -20.84 2.57
C LEU A 82 10.56 -20.45 3.50
N PRO A 83 10.69 -20.50 4.83
CA PRO A 83 9.55 -20.19 5.70
C PRO A 83 8.91 -18.81 5.43
N PRO A 84 9.65 -17.69 5.34
CA PRO A 84 9.03 -16.39 5.14
C PRO A 84 8.33 -16.26 3.77
N TYR A 85 9.00 -16.65 2.68
CA TYR A 85 8.41 -16.53 1.34
C TYR A 85 7.26 -17.51 1.12
N LEU A 86 7.36 -18.75 1.60
CA LEU A 86 6.26 -19.71 1.53
C LEU A 86 5.08 -19.23 2.39
N SER A 87 5.33 -18.68 3.59
CA SER A 87 4.28 -18.08 4.41
C SER A 87 3.54 -16.98 3.67
N LEU A 88 4.27 -16.10 2.99
CA LEU A 88 3.69 -15.05 2.15
C LEU A 88 2.84 -15.65 1.00
N ILE A 89 3.35 -16.67 0.30
CA ILE A 89 2.61 -17.35 -0.78
C ILE A 89 1.30 -17.96 -0.28
N PHE A 90 1.37 -18.77 0.78
CA PHE A 90 0.19 -19.39 1.39
C PHE A 90 -0.81 -18.36 1.88
N ARG A 91 -0.34 -17.26 2.49
CA ARG A 91 -1.20 -16.19 3.00
C ARG A 91 -1.99 -15.54 1.87
N HIS A 92 -1.37 -15.30 0.72
CA HIS A 92 -2.05 -14.74 -0.45
C HIS A 92 -3.00 -15.73 -1.13
N TYR A 93 -2.66 -17.01 -1.22
CA TYR A 93 -3.62 -18.02 -1.72
C TYR A 93 -4.82 -18.17 -0.79
N LEU A 94 -4.60 -18.22 0.52
CA LEU A 94 -5.67 -18.26 1.53
C LEU A 94 -6.58 -17.03 1.38
N PHE A 95 -6.00 -15.83 1.30
CA PHE A 95 -6.75 -14.60 1.01
C PHE A 95 -7.61 -14.74 -0.25
N GLY A 96 -7.02 -15.22 -1.35
CA GLY A 96 -7.74 -15.37 -2.61
C GLY A 96 -8.92 -16.34 -2.55
N PHE A 97 -8.78 -17.45 -1.83
CA PHE A 97 -9.86 -18.42 -1.66
C PHE A 97 -10.96 -17.91 -0.74
N LEU A 98 -10.62 -17.24 0.36
CA LEU A 98 -11.61 -16.61 1.23
C LEU A 98 -12.40 -15.54 0.46
N VAL A 99 -11.77 -14.78 -0.45
CA VAL A 99 -12.48 -13.86 -1.36
C VAL A 99 -13.44 -14.62 -2.27
N GLN A 100 -13.03 -15.74 -2.87
CA GLN A 100 -13.93 -16.53 -3.72
C GLN A 100 -15.11 -17.14 -2.98
N PHE A 101 -14.91 -17.63 -1.75
CA PHE A 101 -15.98 -18.18 -0.93
C PHE A 101 -16.95 -17.09 -0.46
N THR A 102 -16.42 -15.96 -0.01
CA THR A 102 -17.22 -14.79 0.35
C THR A 102 -18.06 -14.33 -0.84
N GLN A 103 -17.50 -14.32 -2.06
CA GLN A 103 -18.21 -13.87 -3.26
C GLN A 103 -19.34 -14.82 -3.67
N ALA A 104 -19.14 -16.11 -3.43
CA ALA A 104 -20.08 -17.14 -3.82
C ALA A 104 -21.21 -17.36 -2.81
N SER A 105 -21.07 -16.83 -1.59
CA SER A 105 -22.08 -16.97 -0.54
C SER A 105 -23.30 -16.10 -0.86
N ARG A 106 -24.46 -16.74 -0.99
CA ARG A 106 -25.74 -16.05 -1.20
C ARG A 106 -26.29 -15.38 0.08
N GLN A 107 -25.71 -15.71 1.23
CA GLN A 107 -26.13 -15.17 2.53
C GLN A 107 -25.46 -13.82 2.83
N LEU A 108 -24.47 -13.41 2.04
CA LEU A 108 -23.70 -12.20 2.27
C LEU A 108 -24.18 -11.08 1.36
N ASP A 109 -24.59 -9.98 1.98
CA ASP A 109 -24.97 -8.77 1.28
C ASP A 109 -23.76 -7.81 1.24
N LEU A 110 -22.95 -7.91 0.20
CA LEU A 110 -21.77 -7.07 0.04
C LEU A 110 -22.17 -5.65 -0.43
N PRO A 111 -21.64 -4.60 0.20
CA PRO A 111 -21.74 -3.23 -0.32
C PRO A 111 -21.29 -3.14 -1.77
N GLN A 112 -22.07 -2.41 -2.55
CA GLN A 112 -21.81 -2.25 -3.97
C GLN A 112 -20.50 -1.49 -4.18
N PRO A 113 -19.66 -1.92 -5.13
CA PRO A 113 -18.47 -1.17 -5.48
C PRO A 113 -18.85 0.20 -6.06
N SER A 114 -18.01 1.21 -5.84
CA SER A 114 -18.24 2.52 -6.45
C SER A 114 -18.25 2.41 -7.98
N PRO A 115 -19.09 3.20 -8.69
CA PRO A 115 -19.12 3.22 -10.14
C PRO A 115 -17.72 3.47 -10.74
N SER A 116 -17.41 2.76 -11.81
CA SER A 116 -16.11 2.85 -12.52
C SER A 116 -14.87 2.54 -11.67
N CYS A 117 -15.04 1.93 -10.49
CA CYS A 117 -13.95 1.48 -9.61
C CYS A 117 -13.80 -0.05 -9.62
N TYR A 118 -12.81 -0.57 -8.89
CA TYR A 118 -12.57 -2.00 -8.82
C TYR A 118 -13.70 -2.73 -8.10
N TRP A 119 -14.38 -3.60 -8.83
CA TRP A 119 -15.54 -4.35 -8.35
C TRP A 119 -15.24 -5.25 -7.14
N ALA A 120 -14.00 -5.71 -6.98
CA ALA A 120 -13.61 -6.59 -5.88
C ALA A 120 -13.14 -5.83 -4.63
N THR A 121 -13.15 -4.49 -4.63
CA THR A 121 -12.68 -3.71 -3.48
C THR A 121 -13.43 -4.02 -2.19
N PRO A 122 -14.79 -4.01 -2.15
CA PRO A 122 -15.51 -4.27 -0.90
C PRO A 122 -15.22 -5.64 -0.33
N ILE A 123 -15.18 -6.67 -1.19
CA ILE A 123 -14.94 -8.04 -0.76
C ILE A 123 -13.48 -8.28 -0.35
N ASN A 124 -12.51 -7.69 -1.05
CA ASN A 124 -11.11 -7.73 -0.63
C ASN A 124 -10.94 -7.11 0.76
N LEU A 125 -11.64 -5.99 1.03
CA LEU A 125 -11.60 -5.34 2.34
C LEU A 125 -12.18 -6.24 3.44
N VAL A 126 -13.36 -6.84 3.23
CA VAL A 126 -14.00 -7.75 4.18
C VAL A 126 -13.07 -8.90 4.56
N VAL A 127 -12.44 -9.53 3.56
CA VAL A 127 -11.56 -10.66 3.83
C VAL A 127 -10.25 -10.23 4.50
N LEU A 128 -9.65 -9.10 4.10
CA LEU A 128 -8.45 -8.58 4.78
C LEU A 128 -8.75 -8.29 6.26
N ARG A 129 -9.88 -7.64 6.52
CA ARG A 129 -10.42 -7.38 7.86
C ARG A 129 -10.54 -8.66 8.68
N TRP A 130 -11.23 -9.66 8.15
CA TRP A 130 -11.40 -10.96 8.81
C TRP A 130 -10.04 -11.61 9.11
N MET A 131 -9.15 -11.67 8.11
CA MET A 131 -7.83 -12.29 8.27
C MET A 131 -6.98 -11.55 9.31
N ASN A 132 -7.02 -10.22 9.36
CA ASN A 132 -6.24 -9.49 10.35
C ASN A 132 -6.76 -9.70 11.78
N ARG A 133 -8.09 -9.76 11.98
CA ARG A 133 -8.68 -9.99 13.31
C ARG A 133 -8.56 -11.43 13.80
N HIS A 134 -8.50 -12.39 12.88
CA HIS A 134 -8.44 -13.82 13.21
C HIS A 134 -7.05 -14.42 12.92
N ARG A 135 -6.00 -13.59 12.96
CA ARG A 135 -4.62 -13.97 12.62
C ARG A 135 -4.17 -15.23 13.35
N ASP A 136 -4.41 -15.29 14.65
CA ASP A 136 -3.97 -16.40 15.50
C ASP A 136 -4.57 -17.75 15.08
N ILE A 137 -5.78 -17.72 14.50
CA ILE A 137 -6.50 -18.92 14.05
C ILE A 137 -5.82 -19.52 12.80
N TRP A 138 -5.60 -18.69 11.78
CA TRP A 138 -5.11 -19.21 10.49
C TRP A 138 -3.58 -19.27 10.40
N GLN A 139 -2.84 -18.41 11.11
CA GLN A 139 -1.39 -18.32 11.02
C GLN A 139 -0.73 -19.64 11.47
N LYS A 140 -1.17 -20.22 12.59
CA LYS A 140 -0.65 -21.51 13.08
C LYS A 140 -0.90 -22.67 12.12
N GLN A 141 -2.10 -22.72 11.54
CA GLN A 141 -2.47 -23.76 10.58
C GLN A 141 -1.67 -23.61 9.27
N LEU A 142 -1.45 -22.38 8.83
CA LEU A 142 -0.64 -22.05 7.67
C LEU A 142 0.84 -22.43 7.89
N GLU A 143 1.40 -22.15 9.06
CA GLU A 143 2.78 -22.54 9.40
C GLU A 143 2.98 -24.05 9.33
N SER A 144 2.00 -24.84 9.78
CA SER A 144 2.02 -26.30 9.62
C SER A 144 2.04 -26.73 8.15
N GLN A 145 1.28 -26.05 7.27
CA GLN A 145 1.34 -26.34 5.83
C GLN A 145 2.70 -25.96 5.22
N VAL A 146 3.30 -24.85 5.66
CA VAL A 146 4.64 -24.44 5.24
C VAL A 146 5.69 -25.46 5.65
N SER A 147 5.72 -25.89 6.90
CA SER A 147 6.66 -26.91 7.38
C SER A 147 6.51 -28.21 6.60
N ARG A 148 5.27 -28.68 6.41
CA ARG A 148 4.96 -29.89 5.64
C ARG A 148 5.57 -29.86 4.23
N VAL A 149 5.35 -28.78 3.46
CA VAL A 149 5.87 -28.73 2.08
C VAL A 149 7.39 -28.62 2.03
N ILE A 150 8.01 -28.02 3.05
CA ILE A 150 9.47 -27.97 3.18
C ILE A 150 10.05 -29.36 3.46
N GLU A 151 9.45 -30.11 4.40
CA GLU A 151 9.83 -31.47 4.79
C GLU A 151 9.66 -32.45 3.63
N GLU A 152 8.54 -32.38 2.92
CA GLU A 152 8.27 -33.20 1.72
C GLU A 152 9.11 -32.77 0.50
N GLY A 153 9.85 -31.66 0.58
CA GLY A 153 10.66 -31.14 -0.53
C GLY A 153 9.83 -30.67 -1.73
N ASN A 154 8.57 -30.30 -1.51
CA ASN A 154 7.65 -29.97 -2.58
C ASN A 154 7.83 -28.52 -3.04
N ARG A 155 8.26 -28.32 -4.30
CA ARG A 155 8.60 -27.01 -4.87
C ARG A 155 7.51 -26.36 -5.73
N HIS A 156 6.37 -27.03 -5.91
CA HIS A 156 5.35 -26.64 -6.87
C HIS A 156 4.23 -25.84 -6.19
N LEU A 157 4.00 -24.60 -6.65
CA LEU A 157 2.96 -23.73 -6.09
C LEU A 157 1.55 -24.30 -6.28
N PHE A 158 1.33 -25.20 -7.25
CA PHE A 158 0.06 -25.92 -7.41
C PHE A 158 -0.37 -26.62 -6.12
N ILE A 159 0.58 -27.24 -5.43
CA ILE A 159 0.33 -27.95 -4.17
C ILE A 159 0.07 -26.96 -3.04
N TYR A 160 0.82 -25.85 -2.99
CA TYR A 160 0.60 -24.81 -1.98
C TYR A 160 -0.80 -24.21 -2.10
N CYS A 161 -1.22 -23.96 -3.35
CA CYS A 161 -2.56 -23.50 -3.69
C CYS A 161 -3.63 -24.52 -3.26
N LEU A 162 -3.41 -25.83 -3.46
CA LEU A 162 -4.36 -26.87 -3.08
C LEU A 162 -4.50 -26.98 -1.55
N LEU A 163 -3.38 -26.89 -0.82
CA LEU A 163 -3.37 -26.87 0.63
C LEU A 163 -4.03 -25.61 1.20
N ALA A 164 -3.76 -24.44 0.60
CA ALA A 164 -4.42 -23.19 0.96
C ALA A 164 -5.94 -23.22 0.69
N PHE A 165 -6.37 -23.89 -0.39
CA PHE A 165 -7.80 -24.10 -0.68
C PHE A 165 -8.47 -24.91 0.44
N LYS A 166 -7.84 -26.02 0.85
CA LYS A 166 -8.34 -26.87 1.94
C LYS A 166 -8.49 -26.06 3.22
N LEU A 167 -7.43 -25.33 3.59
CA LEU A 167 -7.42 -24.47 4.77
C LEU A 167 -8.52 -23.40 4.70
N ALA A 168 -8.66 -22.72 3.56
CA ALA A 168 -9.71 -21.71 3.37
C ALA A 168 -11.12 -22.30 3.54
N ARG A 169 -11.34 -23.54 3.10
CA ARG A 169 -12.62 -24.24 3.26
C ARG A 169 -12.94 -24.56 4.72
N GLU A 170 -11.92 -24.93 5.49
CA GLU A 170 -12.04 -25.21 6.92
C GLU A 170 -12.27 -23.93 7.74
N LEU A 171 -11.71 -22.80 7.31
CA LEU A 171 -11.80 -21.52 8.01
C LEU A 171 -13.01 -20.65 7.65
N PHE A 172 -13.59 -20.85 6.47
CA PHE A 172 -14.64 -19.96 5.97
C PHE A 172 -15.96 -20.13 6.75
N SER A 173 -16.41 -19.05 7.39
CA SER A 173 -17.74 -18.93 7.99
C SER A 173 -18.49 -17.74 7.37
N PRO A 174 -19.66 -17.96 6.73
CA PRO A 174 -20.52 -16.87 6.28
C PRO A 174 -20.90 -15.91 7.42
N GLU A 175 -21.17 -16.41 8.61
CA GLU A 175 -21.60 -15.62 9.76
C GLU A 175 -20.51 -14.63 10.18
N GLN A 176 -19.26 -15.09 10.28
CA GLN A 176 -18.13 -14.22 10.60
C GLN A 176 -17.86 -13.19 9.50
N MET A 177 -18.01 -13.58 8.23
CA MET A 177 -17.90 -12.64 7.11
C MET A 177 -19.02 -11.60 7.12
N ALA A 178 -20.24 -11.97 7.51
CA ALA A 178 -21.36 -11.04 7.66
C ALA A 178 -21.11 -10.02 8.78
N MET A 179 -20.57 -10.45 9.93
CA MET A 179 -20.16 -9.53 11.00
C MET A 179 -19.13 -8.51 10.52
N GLU A 180 -18.19 -8.94 9.67
CA GLU A 180 -17.21 -8.04 9.07
C GLU A 180 -17.82 -7.06 8.08
N ILE A 181 -18.82 -7.52 7.32
CA ILE A 181 -19.62 -6.69 6.43
C ILE A 181 -20.34 -5.59 7.21
N ASP A 182 -21.06 -5.94 8.28
CA ASP A 182 -21.81 -5.00 9.08
C ASP A 182 -20.90 -4.01 9.81
N GLY A 183 -19.77 -4.49 10.33
CA GLY A 183 -18.76 -3.66 10.98
C GLY A 183 -18.09 -2.64 10.06
N PHE A 184 -18.06 -2.85 8.74
CA PHE A 184 -17.54 -1.85 7.80
C PHE A 184 -18.61 -0.93 7.22
N ARG A 185 -19.86 -1.39 7.09
CA ARG A 185 -20.99 -0.58 6.58
C ARG A 185 -21.22 0.70 7.39
N SER A 186 -21.10 0.59 8.72
CA SER A 186 -21.22 1.74 9.63
C SER A 186 -20.12 2.80 9.47
N GLN A 187 -19.05 2.49 8.74
CA GLN A 187 -17.89 3.36 8.54
C GLN A 187 -17.85 3.99 7.15
N LEU A 188 -18.79 3.63 6.27
CA LEU A 188 -18.82 4.14 4.90
C LEU A 188 -18.98 5.65 4.88
N LEU A 189 -18.25 6.27 3.97
CA LEU A 189 -18.38 7.69 3.66
C LEU A 189 -18.38 7.82 2.13
N PRO A 190 -19.52 7.54 1.47
CA PRO A 190 -19.59 7.56 0.02
C PRO A 190 -19.06 8.89 -0.55
N GLY A 191 -18.39 8.80 -1.69
CA GLY A 191 -17.85 9.94 -2.42
C GLY A 191 -18.11 9.81 -3.92
N ASN A 192 -17.95 10.90 -4.65
CA ASN A 192 -18.22 10.95 -6.10
C ASN A 192 -16.95 10.88 -6.96
N THR A 193 -15.79 11.13 -6.36
CA THR A 193 -14.50 11.17 -7.07
C THR A 193 -13.73 9.88 -6.87
N PRO A 194 -13.51 9.08 -7.93
CA PRO A 194 -12.69 7.88 -7.84
C PRO A 194 -11.28 8.19 -7.37
N LEU A 195 -10.79 7.35 -6.47
CA LEU A 195 -9.46 7.42 -5.94
C LEU A 195 -8.79 6.04 -5.96
N GLY A 196 -7.49 6.07 -6.02
CA GLY A 196 -6.62 4.92 -6.07
C GLY A 196 -5.48 5.02 -5.06
N VAL A 197 -4.94 3.88 -4.68
CA VAL A 197 -3.91 3.75 -3.65
C VAL A 197 -2.79 2.84 -4.16
N GLU A 198 -1.55 3.31 -4.06
CA GLU A 198 -0.35 2.49 -4.25
C GLU A 198 0.46 2.56 -2.94
N MET A 199 0.92 1.40 -2.47
CA MET A 199 1.61 1.28 -1.18
C MET A 199 2.94 0.59 -1.36
N GLU A 200 4.02 1.25 -0.95
CA GLU A 200 5.37 0.69 -1.00
C GLU A 200 5.81 0.22 0.38
N PHE A 201 6.43 -0.96 0.42
CA PHE A 201 6.97 -1.60 1.60
C PHE A 201 8.46 -1.89 1.40
N SER A 202 9.26 -1.66 2.43
CA SER A 202 10.67 -2.01 2.45
C SER A 202 11.25 -2.00 3.86
N ASN A 203 11.93 -3.10 4.21
CA ASN A 203 12.72 -3.22 5.43
C ASN A 203 14.02 -2.37 5.39
N LEU A 204 14.46 -1.97 4.19
CA LEU A 204 15.59 -1.06 3.95
C LEU A 204 15.19 0.42 3.94
N GLY A 205 13.89 0.71 3.84
CA GLY A 205 13.37 2.06 3.65
C GLY A 205 13.99 2.72 2.41
N ARG A 206 14.54 3.92 2.58
CA ARG A 206 15.08 4.75 1.49
C ARG A 206 16.25 4.17 0.71
N PHE A 207 16.83 3.07 1.19
CA PHE A 207 17.93 2.36 0.55
C PHE A 207 17.46 1.25 -0.39
N ALA A 208 16.15 1.04 -0.54
CA ALA A 208 15.60 0.06 -1.47
C ALA A 208 15.80 0.44 -2.94
N THR A 209 16.12 1.71 -3.20
CA THR A 209 16.33 2.22 -4.56
C THR A 209 17.64 1.71 -5.16
N PHE A 210 17.63 1.51 -6.48
CA PHE A 210 18.75 0.96 -7.23
C PHE A 210 20.07 1.76 -7.10
N ASP A 211 20.00 3.09 -6.98
CA ASP A 211 21.16 3.96 -6.78
C ASP A 211 21.90 3.71 -5.45
N LYS A 212 21.31 2.92 -4.53
CA LYS A 212 21.83 2.64 -3.19
C LYS A 212 22.04 1.15 -2.94
N LEU A 213 22.18 0.35 -4.00
CA LEU A 213 22.48 -1.09 -3.91
C LEU A 213 23.60 -1.37 -2.90
N GLY A 214 23.39 -2.36 -2.03
CA GLY A 214 24.38 -2.72 -1.01
C GLY A 214 24.13 -2.09 0.37
N ARG A 215 23.54 -0.89 0.44
CA ARG A 215 23.46 -0.11 1.69
C ARG A 215 22.30 -0.53 2.58
N GLY A 216 22.56 -0.56 3.90
CA GLY A 216 21.56 -0.86 4.91
C GLY A 216 21.08 -2.31 4.92
N LEU A 217 21.72 -3.18 4.13
CA LEU A 217 21.35 -4.58 4.00
C LEU A 217 21.67 -5.32 5.30
N LYS A 218 20.65 -5.99 5.83
CA LYS A 218 20.77 -6.85 7.01
C LYS A 218 20.78 -8.30 6.51
N PRO A 219 21.88 -9.05 6.68
CA PRO A 219 21.97 -10.44 6.20
C PRO A 219 20.83 -11.35 6.68
N GLN A 220 20.30 -11.05 7.87
CA GLN A 220 19.22 -11.79 8.52
C GLN A 220 17.80 -11.41 8.05
N ASP A 221 17.63 -10.36 7.24
CA ASP A 221 16.32 -9.95 6.72
C ASP A 221 15.95 -10.81 5.50
N PRO A 222 14.95 -11.70 5.60
CA PRO A 222 14.61 -12.58 4.49
C PRO A 222 14.05 -11.80 3.28
N TYR A 223 13.44 -10.64 3.51
CA TYR A 223 12.87 -9.80 2.46
C TYR A 223 13.84 -8.73 1.94
N ARG A 224 15.14 -8.96 2.11
CA ARG A 224 16.23 -8.04 1.71
C ARG A 224 16.00 -7.49 0.31
N ASN A 225 15.57 -6.23 0.24
CA ASN A 225 15.21 -5.51 -0.97
C ASN A 225 14.26 -6.27 -1.93
N MET A 226 13.49 -7.26 -1.47
CA MET A 226 12.71 -8.15 -2.35
C MET A 226 13.52 -8.80 -3.48
N GLU A 227 14.80 -9.11 -3.26
CA GLU A 227 15.67 -9.72 -4.28
C GLU A 227 15.08 -11.04 -4.85
N TYR A 228 14.44 -11.86 -4.00
CA TYR A 228 13.91 -13.16 -4.39
C TYR A 228 12.45 -13.12 -4.88
N TYR A 229 11.89 -11.92 -5.11
CA TYR A 229 10.49 -11.76 -5.51
C TYR A 229 10.07 -12.63 -6.70
N SER A 230 10.84 -12.59 -7.79
CA SER A 230 10.57 -13.39 -8.98
C SER A 230 10.93 -14.86 -8.81
N ALA A 231 11.90 -15.18 -7.94
CA ALA A 231 12.31 -16.57 -7.68
C ALA A 231 11.23 -17.38 -6.95
N PHE A 232 10.33 -16.68 -6.25
CA PHE A 232 9.14 -17.23 -5.58
C PHE A 232 7.82 -16.91 -6.33
N MET A 233 7.90 -16.41 -7.57
CA MET A 233 6.74 -16.09 -8.43
C MET A 233 5.70 -15.19 -7.76
N LEU A 234 6.14 -14.24 -6.94
CA LEU A 234 5.22 -13.42 -6.15
C LEU A 234 4.33 -12.51 -7.02
N ASP A 235 4.72 -12.18 -8.25
CA ASP A 235 3.88 -11.43 -9.20
C ASP A 235 2.61 -12.17 -9.60
N ASP A 236 2.67 -13.49 -9.71
CA ASP A 236 1.50 -14.29 -10.00
C ASP A 236 0.65 -14.55 -8.75
N VAL A 237 1.28 -14.66 -7.57
CA VAL A 237 0.58 -15.02 -6.31
C VAL A 237 -0.11 -13.81 -5.68
N THR A 238 0.51 -12.63 -5.73
CA THR A 238 0.07 -11.43 -5.00
C THR A 238 -0.89 -10.54 -5.82
N TRP A 239 -1.38 -11.09 -6.92
CA TRP A 239 -2.11 -10.36 -7.97
C TRP A 239 -3.39 -9.64 -7.52
N ARG A 240 -4.08 -10.14 -6.49
CA ARG A 240 -5.33 -9.55 -5.99
C ARG A 240 -5.13 -8.17 -5.35
N LEU A 241 -3.93 -7.94 -4.81
CA LEU A 241 -3.50 -6.66 -4.27
C LEU A 241 -2.53 -5.92 -5.21
N GLY A 242 -2.41 -6.39 -6.46
CA GLY A 242 -1.56 -5.77 -7.47
C GLY A 242 -0.08 -5.78 -7.12
N GLY A 243 0.42 -6.86 -6.51
CA GLY A 243 1.80 -6.93 -6.05
C GLY A 243 2.84 -6.86 -7.18
N TYR A 244 3.86 -6.02 -7.01
CA TYR A 244 5.05 -5.98 -7.86
C TYR A 244 6.27 -5.43 -7.12
N VAL A 245 7.44 -5.44 -7.77
CA VAL A 245 8.66 -4.79 -7.24
C VAL A 245 8.96 -3.53 -8.05
N ASP A 246 8.92 -2.37 -7.40
CA ASP A 246 9.41 -1.12 -8.00
C ASP A 246 10.89 -0.90 -7.68
N THR A 247 11.72 -1.17 -8.70
CA THR A 247 13.18 -0.97 -8.67
C THR A 247 13.59 0.49 -8.82
N HIS A 248 12.65 1.38 -9.18
CA HIS A 248 12.94 2.77 -9.44
C HIS A 248 13.92 3.00 -10.64
N VAL A 249 14.26 2.00 -11.46
CA VAL A 249 15.15 2.17 -12.64
C VAL A 249 14.37 2.53 -13.90
N ARG A 250 14.79 3.58 -14.63
CA ARG A 250 14.33 3.86 -16.00
C ARG A 250 15.11 2.96 -16.98
N GLY A 251 14.42 2.32 -17.93
CA GLY A 251 15.09 1.52 -18.96
C GLY A 251 15.37 0.05 -18.60
N ARG A 252 14.64 -0.53 -17.64
CA ARG A 252 14.79 -1.94 -17.18
C ARG A 252 14.89 -2.98 -18.30
N ARG A 253 14.30 -2.73 -19.47
CA ARG A 253 14.40 -3.62 -20.65
C ARG A 253 15.83 -3.80 -21.17
N LEU A 254 16.75 -2.90 -20.81
CA LEU A 254 18.16 -2.94 -21.24
C LEU A 254 19.04 -3.78 -20.29
N PHE A 255 18.54 -4.17 -19.11
CA PHE A 255 19.32 -4.93 -18.13
C PHE A 255 18.68 -6.30 -17.91
N THR A 256 19.31 -7.35 -18.43
CA THR A 256 18.89 -8.76 -18.32
C THR A 256 19.24 -9.41 -16.97
N LEU A 257 19.69 -8.63 -15.99
CA LEU A 257 20.20 -9.18 -14.73
C LEU A 257 19.05 -9.56 -13.79
N SER A 258 19.05 -10.82 -13.37
CA SER A 258 17.99 -11.50 -12.61
C SER A 258 17.96 -11.19 -11.10
N ARG A 259 18.75 -10.22 -10.62
CA ARG A 259 18.93 -9.93 -9.18
C ARG A 259 18.75 -8.44 -8.84
N PHE A 260 17.66 -7.83 -9.28
CA PHE A 260 17.33 -6.46 -8.88
C PHE A 260 16.16 -6.44 -7.91
N GLY A 261 16.47 -6.00 -6.69
CA GLY A 261 15.49 -5.67 -5.66
C GLY A 261 14.89 -4.28 -5.81
N GLY A 262 13.89 -3.98 -4.99
CA GLY A 262 13.22 -2.69 -4.92
C GLY A 262 12.18 -2.66 -3.82
N PHE A 263 11.31 -1.65 -3.87
CA PHE A 263 10.13 -1.60 -3.01
C PHE A 263 9.16 -2.72 -3.39
N TYR A 264 8.67 -3.46 -2.40
CA TYR A 264 7.49 -4.29 -2.61
C TYR A 264 6.29 -3.36 -2.68
N GLU A 265 5.54 -3.38 -3.77
CA GLU A 265 4.39 -2.50 -3.94
C GLU A 265 3.09 -3.28 -4.01
N TYR A 266 2.06 -2.81 -3.30
CA TYR A 266 0.67 -3.11 -3.62
C TYR A 266 0.05 -1.99 -4.44
N CYS A 267 -0.26 -2.30 -5.69
CA CYS A 267 -0.83 -1.38 -6.65
C CYS A 267 -2.34 -1.62 -6.77
N LEU A 268 -3.11 -1.05 -5.84
CA LEU A 268 -4.55 -1.27 -5.79
C LEU A 268 -5.33 -0.55 -6.92
N VAL A 269 -4.60 0.08 -7.85
CA VAL A 269 -5.16 0.90 -8.95
C VAL A 269 -4.97 0.28 -10.32
N ARG A 270 -4.30 -0.87 -10.45
CA ARG A 270 -3.92 -1.44 -11.75
C ARG A 270 -4.31 -2.90 -11.88
N ILE A 271 -4.78 -3.26 -13.08
CA ILE A 271 -5.15 -4.64 -13.41
C ILE A 271 -3.97 -5.36 -14.10
N ASP A 272 -3.09 -4.62 -14.78
CA ASP A 272 -2.12 -5.19 -15.70
C ASP A 272 -0.68 -4.65 -15.49
N TYR A 273 0.28 -5.56 -15.58
CA TYR A 273 1.71 -5.25 -15.47
C TYR A 273 2.28 -4.39 -16.63
N PRO A 274 1.71 -4.40 -17.86
CA PRO A 274 2.06 -3.40 -18.87
C PRO A 274 1.74 -1.95 -18.48
N ARG A 275 1.08 -1.71 -17.32
CA ARG A 275 0.66 -0.40 -16.84
C ARG A 275 -0.23 0.32 -17.85
N LYS A 276 -0.98 -0.43 -18.65
CA LYS A 276 -1.78 0.15 -19.73
C LYS A 276 -3.13 0.61 -19.20
N TYR A 277 -3.71 -0.09 -18.22
CA TYR A 277 -5.04 0.22 -17.70
C TYR A 277 -5.03 0.54 -16.21
N SER A 278 -5.76 1.59 -15.84
CA SER A 278 -6.08 1.90 -14.44
C SER A 278 -7.50 1.50 -14.10
N LEU A 279 -7.69 1.08 -12.87
CA LEU A 279 -8.95 0.79 -12.24
C LEU A 279 -8.89 1.42 -10.84
N PRO A 280 -9.51 2.59 -10.61
CA PRO A 280 -9.54 3.22 -9.30
C PRO A 280 -10.03 2.24 -8.22
N LEU A 281 -9.52 2.38 -7.01
CA LEU A 281 -9.85 1.49 -5.90
C LEU A 281 -11.33 1.65 -5.51
N THR A 282 -11.75 2.89 -5.28
CA THR A 282 -13.07 3.25 -4.72
C THR A 282 -13.32 4.74 -4.92
N ALA A 283 -14.56 5.23 -4.77
CA ALA A 283 -14.83 6.66 -4.61
C ALA A 283 -15.07 7.05 -3.14
N ASP A 284 -15.23 6.05 -2.26
CA ASP A 284 -15.43 6.20 -0.81
C ASP A 284 -14.06 6.33 -0.09
N PRO A 285 -13.71 7.51 0.46
CA PRO A 285 -12.47 7.73 1.21
C PRO A 285 -12.31 6.85 2.46
N ALA A 286 -13.41 6.41 3.11
CA ALA A 286 -13.32 5.51 4.26
C ALA A 286 -12.92 4.09 3.83
N ILE A 287 -13.46 3.58 2.72
CA ILE A 287 -12.99 2.31 2.14
C ILE A 287 -11.50 2.39 1.81
N ALA A 288 -11.03 3.49 1.24
CA ALA A 288 -9.62 3.66 0.91
C ALA A 288 -8.73 3.66 2.15
N ALA A 289 -9.12 4.40 3.20
CA ALA A 289 -8.40 4.45 4.47
C ALA A 289 -8.33 3.07 5.14
N LEU A 290 -9.44 2.34 5.14
CA LEU A 290 -9.50 0.97 5.68
C LEU A 290 -8.66 0.01 4.85
N MET A 291 -8.71 0.08 3.52
CA MET A 291 -7.85 -0.75 2.66
C MET A 291 -6.37 -0.52 2.92
N ILE A 292 -5.93 0.74 3.12
CA ILE A 292 -4.54 1.05 3.48
C ILE A 292 -4.16 0.36 4.80
N ARG A 293 -4.99 0.54 5.85
CA ARG A 293 -4.77 -0.05 7.16
C ARG A 293 -4.66 -1.58 7.08
N GLU A 294 -5.68 -2.20 6.51
CA GLU A 294 -5.80 -3.66 6.51
C GLU A 294 -4.74 -4.31 5.62
N ALA A 295 -4.33 -3.67 4.52
CA ALA A 295 -3.22 -4.15 3.69
C ALA A 295 -1.85 -4.02 4.37
N VAL A 296 -1.63 -2.97 5.17
CA VAL A 296 -0.39 -2.81 5.96
C VAL A 296 -0.31 -3.87 7.06
N ASP A 297 -1.42 -4.14 7.75
CA ASP A 297 -1.46 -5.13 8.82
C ASP A 297 -1.34 -6.55 8.26
N PHE A 298 -1.84 -6.80 7.05
CA PHE A 298 -1.68 -8.08 6.33
C PHE A 298 -0.20 -8.46 6.09
N LEU A 299 0.72 -7.48 6.10
CA LEU A 299 2.17 -7.65 5.99
C LEU A 299 2.90 -7.27 7.29
N PRO A 300 2.89 -8.11 8.34
CA PRO A 300 3.59 -7.81 9.59
C PRO A 300 5.11 -7.75 9.42
N ASP A 301 5.67 -8.58 8.53
CA ASP A 301 7.11 -8.83 8.42
C ASP A 301 7.85 -7.84 7.49
N ILE A 302 7.11 -7.01 6.76
CA ILE A 302 7.67 -6.05 5.80
C ILE A 302 7.21 -4.65 6.21
N LYS A 303 8.17 -3.75 6.45
CA LYS A 303 7.89 -2.42 6.97
C LYS A 303 7.22 -1.53 5.93
N PRO A 304 6.19 -0.75 6.31
CA PRO A 304 5.62 0.25 5.41
C PRO A 304 6.62 1.39 5.13
N HIS A 305 6.66 1.83 3.88
CA HIS A 305 7.55 2.89 3.42
C HIS A 305 6.77 4.10 2.91
N SER A 306 6.18 4.04 1.73
CA SER A 306 5.53 5.18 1.09
C SER A 306 4.10 4.87 0.66
N LEU A 307 3.29 5.92 0.54
CA LEU A 307 1.91 5.85 0.11
C LEU A 307 1.72 6.85 -1.03
N HIS A 308 1.16 6.39 -2.15
CA HIS A 308 0.69 7.27 -3.21
C HIS A 308 -0.84 7.21 -3.27
N VAL A 309 -1.47 8.38 -3.20
CA VAL A 309 -2.91 8.51 -3.40
C VAL A 309 -3.16 9.19 -4.74
N ASN A 310 -3.96 8.54 -5.57
CA ASN A 310 -4.32 8.98 -6.91
C ASN A 310 -5.78 9.40 -6.88
N ILE A 311 -6.12 10.64 -7.24
CA ILE A 311 -7.50 11.12 -7.25
C ILE A 311 -7.86 11.57 -8.68
N GLU A 312 -8.98 11.07 -9.21
CA GLU A 312 -9.46 11.48 -10.54
C GLU A 312 -9.69 12.99 -10.58
N HIS A 313 -9.21 13.63 -11.64
CA HIS A 313 -9.34 15.06 -11.82
C HIS A 313 -10.69 15.39 -12.48
N ARG A 314 -11.69 15.76 -11.65
CA ARG A 314 -13.06 16.09 -12.10
C ARG A 314 -13.46 17.56 -11.91
N GLY A 315 -12.59 18.36 -11.32
CA GLY A 315 -12.83 19.78 -11.05
C GLY A 315 -11.58 20.43 -10.46
N LEU A 316 -11.57 21.77 -10.50
CA LEU A 316 -10.54 22.60 -9.92
C LEU A 316 -11.15 23.53 -8.88
N GLY A 317 -10.41 23.75 -7.81
CA GLY A 317 -10.64 24.93 -7.00
C GLY A 317 -10.20 26.21 -7.70
N GLU A 318 -10.53 27.34 -7.08
CA GLU A 318 -10.22 28.67 -7.63
C GLU A 318 -9.05 29.32 -6.89
N VAL A 319 -8.72 28.81 -5.70
CA VAL A 319 -7.70 29.39 -4.83
C VAL A 319 -6.32 28.97 -5.32
N ARG A 320 -5.42 29.92 -5.60
CA ARG A 320 -4.02 29.60 -5.90
C ARG A 320 -3.33 29.07 -4.65
N PRO A 321 -2.76 27.84 -4.67
CA PRO A 321 -2.04 27.32 -3.52
C PRO A 321 -0.71 28.06 -3.32
N VAL A 322 -0.34 28.31 -2.06
CA VAL A 322 0.96 28.86 -1.65
C VAL A 322 1.73 27.82 -0.82
N LEU A 323 3.01 28.10 -0.53
CA LEU A 323 3.90 27.19 0.21
C LEU A 323 3.24 26.59 1.46
N ASP A 324 2.67 27.44 2.32
CA ASP A 324 2.08 27.01 3.60
C ASP A 324 0.94 26.01 3.43
N ASP A 325 0.19 26.07 2.32
CA ASP A 325 -0.90 25.13 2.05
C ASP A 325 -0.34 23.73 1.77
N TYR A 326 0.79 23.65 1.05
CA TYR A 326 1.52 22.40 0.85
C TYR A 326 2.21 21.91 2.13
N LEU A 327 2.71 22.81 2.97
CA LEU A 327 3.28 22.43 4.27
C LEU A 327 2.20 21.86 5.20
N CYS A 328 0.95 22.37 5.17
CA CYS A 328 -0.17 21.75 5.86
C CYS A 328 -0.41 20.31 5.41
N LEU A 329 -0.33 20.04 4.10
CA LEU A 329 -0.40 18.67 3.59
C LEU A 329 0.75 17.78 4.10
N LEU A 330 1.98 18.29 4.19
CA LEU A 330 3.11 17.56 4.79
C LEU A 330 2.90 17.27 6.28
N LEU A 331 2.36 18.20 7.05
CA LEU A 331 2.04 17.97 8.45
C LEU A 331 0.98 16.87 8.62
N LEU A 332 0.03 16.76 7.69
CA LEU A 332 -1.00 15.72 7.73
C LEU A 332 -0.45 14.34 7.36
N GLY A 333 0.24 14.23 6.23
CA GLY A 333 0.58 12.95 5.61
C GLY A 333 2.07 12.65 5.42
N GLY A 334 2.95 13.65 5.56
CA GLY A 334 4.41 13.49 5.43
C GLY A 334 5.03 12.74 6.61
N ASP A 335 6.35 12.59 6.62
CA ASP A 335 7.17 11.85 7.60
C ASP A 335 7.96 12.79 8.53
N LEU A 336 7.26 13.71 9.18
CA LEU A 336 7.85 14.58 10.20
C LEU A 336 8.28 13.75 11.42
N GLY A 337 9.56 13.76 11.74
CA GLY A 337 10.12 13.01 12.86
C GLY A 337 11.59 13.33 13.08
N ARG A 338 12.18 12.74 14.13
CA ARG A 338 13.61 12.89 14.39
C ARG A 338 14.43 11.97 13.45
N ASP A 339 15.54 12.49 12.95
CA ASP A 339 16.56 11.73 12.21
C ASP A 339 17.48 10.95 13.18
N ASP A 340 18.45 10.22 12.64
CA ASP A 340 19.41 9.43 13.42
C ASP A 340 20.31 10.30 14.33
N GLN A 341 20.39 11.61 14.06
CA GLN A 341 21.09 12.61 14.88
C GLN A 341 20.15 13.32 15.87
N GLY A 342 18.91 12.83 16.01
CA GLY A 342 17.91 13.41 16.89
C GLY A 342 17.29 14.71 16.38
N ARG A 343 17.62 15.20 15.18
CA ARG A 343 17.09 16.46 14.65
C ARG A 343 15.72 16.25 14.02
N LEU A 344 14.78 17.12 14.34
CA LEU A 344 13.45 17.10 13.73
C LEU A 344 13.54 17.50 12.25
N ARG A 345 13.02 16.65 11.36
CA ARG A 345 13.02 16.83 9.90
C ARG A 345 11.77 16.19 9.29
N GLU A 346 11.36 16.68 8.12
CA GLU A 346 10.53 15.87 7.24
C GLU A 346 11.47 14.93 6.48
N ARG A 347 11.43 13.63 6.79
CA ARG A 347 12.52 12.72 6.41
C ARG A 347 12.53 12.36 4.93
N ARG A 348 11.38 12.35 4.25
CA ARG A 348 11.30 11.93 2.83
C ARG A 348 11.85 13.00 1.91
N PHE A 349 11.49 14.27 2.14
CA PHE A 349 12.06 15.42 1.45
C PHE A 349 13.51 15.64 1.85
N ALA A 350 13.82 15.66 3.14
CA ALA A 350 15.19 15.92 3.59
C ALA A 350 16.18 14.82 3.15
N GLY A 351 15.68 13.60 2.95
CA GLY A 351 16.42 12.44 2.46
C GLY A 351 16.43 12.25 0.94
N ASN A 352 15.87 13.18 0.16
CA ASN A 352 15.73 13.10 -1.30
C ASN A 352 15.09 11.77 -1.78
N GLU A 353 14.03 11.33 -1.09
CA GLU A 353 13.34 10.07 -1.39
C GLU A 353 12.27 10.22 -2.49
N LEU A 354 11.88 11.45 -2.83
CA LEU A 354 10.76 11.75 -3.71
C LEU A 354 11.19 12.00 -5.15
N ARG A 355 10.48 11.42 -6.11
CA ARG A 355 10.59 11.70 -7.56
C ARG A 355 9.61 12.76 -8.04
N GLY A 356 8.58 12.97 -7.24
CA GLY A 356 7.48 13.89 -7.44
C GLY A 356 6.78 14.10 -6.10
N VAL A 357 6.08 15.22 -5.98
CA VAL A 357 5.32 15.57 -4.78
C VAL A 357 3.84 15.45 -5.07
N ILE A 358 3.38 16.27 -6.02
CA ILE A 358 2.04 16.20 -6.61
C ILE A 358 2.21 16.23 -8.12
N GLN A 359 1.65 15.24 -8.81
CA GLN A 359 1.83 15.06 -10.26
C GLN A 359 0.50 14.82 -10.95
N ARG A 360 0.29 15.49 -12.10
CA ARG A 360 -0.80 15.15 -13.02
C ARG A 360 -0.37 14.01 -13.92
N ARG A 361 -1.19 12.97 -14.00
CA ARG A 361 -0.98 11.77 -14.82
C ARG A 361 -2.20 11.51 -15.68
N LYS A 362 -2.00 10.83 -16.81
CA LYS A 362 -3.07 10.36 -17.70
C LYS A 362 -3.13 8.84 -17.63
N HIS A 363 -4.21 8.30 -17.09
CA HIS A 363 -4.41 6.86 -16.99
C HIS A 363 -5.53 6.42 -17.95
N LEU A 364 -5.36 5.29 -18.62
CA LEU A 364 -6.40 4.73 -19.48
C LEU A 364 -7.38 3.93 -18.62
N SER A 365 -8.62 4.38 -18.52
CA SER A 365 -9.65 3.68 -17.76
C SER A 365 -9.99 2.34 -18.41
N PHE A 366 -10.13 1.30 -17.59
CA PHE A 366 -10.49 -0.04 -18.05
C PHE A 366 -11.92 -0.11 -18.62
N PHE A 367 -12.85 0.67 -18.06
CA PHE A 367 -14.28 0.57 -18.41
C PHE A 367 -14.63 1.26 -19.72
N ASP A 368 -14.21 2.52 -19.88
CA ASP A 368 -14.57 3.35 -21.05
C ASP A 368 -13.43 3.48 -22.07
N LYS A 369 -12.24 2.94 -21.77
CA LYS A 369 -11.03 3.05 -22.59
C LYS A 369 -10.64 4.51 -22.89
N LYS A 370 -11.06 5.47 -22.06
CA LYS A 370 -10.69 6.88 -22.18
C LYS A 370 -9.53 7.20 -21.25
N LYS A 371 -8.66 8.12 -21.68
CA LYS A 371 -7.63 8.67 -20.80
C LYS A 371 -8.30 9.62 -19.80
N LYS A 372 -8.18 9.31 -18.51
CA LYS A 372 -8.61 10.15 -17.39
C LYS A 372 -7.40 10.83 -16.79
N GLU A 373 -7.56 12.10 -16.45
CA GLU A 373 -6.53 12.81 -15.70
C GLU A 373 -6.66 12.48 -14.22
N VAL A 374 -5.52 12.33 -13.57
CA VAL A 374 -5.40 11.92 -12.18
C VAL A 374 -4.33 12.78 -11.51
N VAL A 375 -4.61 13.25 -10.30
CA VAL A 375 -3.63 13.90 -9.45
C VAL A 375 -3.06 12.86 -8.49
N GLU A 376 -1.76 12.59 -8.61
CA GLU A 376 -1.02 11.68 -7.75
C GLU A 376 -0.31 12.48 -6.64
N TYR A 377 -0.62 12.16 -5.39
CA TYR A 377 0.02 12.66 -4.18
C TYR A 377 1.01 11.61 -3.68
N SER A 378 2.31 11.79 -3.92
CA SER A 378 3.36 10.79 -3.65
C SER A 378 4.25 11.11 -2.45
N PHE A 379 4.04 12.24 -1.78
CA PHE A 379 4.78 12.62 -0.58
C PHE A 379 4.38 11.86 0.70
N LEU A 380 3.25 11.16 0.70
CA LEU A 380 2.66 10.58 1.91
C LEU A 380 3.52 9.43 2.45
N ARG A 381 3.71 9.41 3.77
CA ARG A 381 4.34 8.27 4.45
C ARG A 381 3.31 7.15 4.59
N LEU A 382 3.74 5.90 4.42
CA LEU A 382 2.98 4.75 4.89
C LEU A 382 3.42 4.40 6.32
N TRP A 383 2.47 4.36 7.23
CA TRP A 383 2.59 3.97 8.63
C TRP A 383 1.63 2.82 9.00
N ARG A 384 2.04 2.04 10.00
CA ARG A 384 1.21 1.02 10.66
C ARG A 384 0.15 1.67 11.54
N HIS A 385 -0.99 1.01 11.70
CA HIS A 385 -2.00 1.44 12.66
C HIS A 385 -1.41 1.58 14.08
N GLY A 386 -1.87 2.57 14.84
CA GLY A 386 -1.35 2.91 16.16
C GLY A 386 -0.02 3.69 16.19
N LYS A 387 0.74 3.75 15.08
CA LYS A 387 1.97 4.59 15.01
C LYS A 387 1.65 6.08 15.07
N ARG A 388 0.46 6.47 14.62
CA ARG A 388 -0.13 7.79 14.78
C ARG A 388 -1.44 7.65 15.54
N ASP A 389 -1.83 8.71 16.22
CA ASP A 389 -3.12 8.83 16.91
C ASP A 389 -4.29 9.17 15.98
N TYR A 390 -4.08 9.03 14.66
CA TYR A 390 -5.09 9.22 13.63
C TYR A 390 -4.85 8.27 12.45
N ASP A 391 -5.94 7.89 11.78
CA ASP A 391 -5.94 7.06 10.57
C ASP A 391 -5.80 7.89 9.28
N TYR A 392 -5.81 7.24 8.12
CA TYR A 392 -5.67 7.91 6.81
C TYR A 392 -6.91 8.69 6.38
N LEU A 393 -8.09 8.47 6.97
CA LEU A 393 -9.33 9.10 6.52
C LEU A 393 -9.25 10.64 6.53
N PRO A 394 -8.83 11.33 7.63
CA PRO A 394 -8.64 12.78 7.61
C PRO A 394 -7.65 13.25 6.55
N VAL A 395 -6.61 12.46 6.26
CA VAL A 395 -5.60 12.78 5.24
C VAL A 395 -6.22 12.70 3.85
N ILE A 396 -6.90 11.61 3.51
CA ILE A 396 -7.57 11.43 2.21
C ILE A 396 -8.65 12.51 2.00
N MET A 397 -9.42 12.83 3.05
CA MET A 397 -10.41 13.92 3.01
C MET A 397 -9.74 15.26 2.77
N ALA A 398 -8.60 15.55 3.42
CA ALA A 398 -7.84 16.76 3.15
C ALA A 398 -7.34 16.83 1.70
N LEU A 399 -6.88 15.71 1.10
CA LEU A 399 -6.45 15.69 -0.30
C LEU A 399 -7.60 15.95 -1.27
N LYS A 400 -8.78 15.36 -1.02
CA LYS A 400 -9.99 15.63 -1.81
C LYS A 400 -10.41 17.10 -1.71
N GLY A 401 -10.52 17.61 -0.48
CA GLY A 401 -10.83 19.03 -0.25
C GLY A 401 -9.78 19.96 -0.85
N PHE A 402 -8.51 19.60 -0.81
CA PHE A 402 -7.44 20.36 -1.45
C PHE A 402 -7.63 20.45 -2.96
N GLN A 403 -7.92 19.31 -3.63
CA GLN A 403 -8.13 19.28 -5.07
C GLN A 403 -9.33 20.14 -5.54
N TYR A 404 -10.41 20.17 -4.75
CA TYR A 404 -11.62 20.94 -5.07
C TYR A 404 -11.59 22.39 -4.54
N GLY A 405 -10.71 22.69 -3.58
CA GLY A 405 -10.55 24.02 -2.99
C GLY A 405 -9.50 24.86 -3.71
N TYR A 406 -8.39 24.23 -4.11
CA TYR A 406 -7.26 24.89 -4.77
C TYR A 406 -7.19 24.61 -6.27
N ASN A 407 -6.66 25.58 -7.01
CA ASN A 407 -6.38 25.46 -8.43
C ASN A 407 -5.06 24.68 -8.63
N MET A 408 -5.19 23.40 -8.93
CA MET A 408 -4.08 22.47 -9.16
C MET A 408 -3.35 22.67 -10.49
N ASP A 409 -3.89 23.51 -11.40
CA ASP A 409 -3.20 23.89 -12.64
C ASP A 409 -2.11 24.93 -12.38
N LEU A 410 -2.23 25.68 -11.29
CA LEU A 410 -1.22 26.60 -10.83
C LEU A 410 -0.12 25.79 -10.12
N SER A 411 0.98 25.61 -10.87
CA SER A 411 2.11 24.71 -10.64
C SER A 411 2.51 24.49 -9.17
N CYS A 412 2.40 23.23 -8.72
CA CYS A 412 3.05 22.74 -7.50
C CYS A 412 4.60 22.80 -7.59
N ARG A 413 5.18 22.81 -8.80
CA ARG A 413 6.65 22.82 -8.98
C ARG A 413 7.29 24.05 -8.36
N ASP A 414 6.57 25.16 -8.37
CA ASP A 414 7.05 26.45 -7.88
C ASP A 414 7.31 26.42 -6.37
N GLN A 415 6.61 25.53 -5.63
CA GLN A 415 6.71 25.43 -4.18
C GLN A 415 7.64 24.32 -3.70
N VAL A 416 8.09 23.41 -4.58
CA VAL A 416 8.91 22.24 -4.20
C VAL A 416 10.20 22.65 -3.49
N GLN A 417 10.87 23.70 -3.95
CA GLN A 417 12.10 24.20 -3.32
C GLN A 417 11.84 24.73 -1.90
N GLY A 418 10.73 25.46 -1.71
CA GLY A 418 10.31 25.92 -0.38
C GLY A 418 10.00 24.74 0.56
N MET A 419 9.35 23.69 0.04
CA MET A 419 9.07 22.46 0.80
C MET A 419 10.37 21.74 1.19
N MET A 420 11.34 21.62 0.26
CA MET A 420 12.65 21.01 0.53
C MET A 420 13.42 21.79 1.60
N HIS A 421 13.40 23.12 1.53
CA HIS A 421 14.03 23.97 2.54
C HIS A 421 13.39 23.78 3.92
N TRP A 422 12.06 23.86 4.00
CA TRP A 422 11.33 23.62 5.25
C TRP A 422 11.57 22.21 5.80
N ALA A 423 11.65 21.18 4.95
CA ALA A 423 11.87 19.80 5.38
C ALA A 423 13.19 19.58 6.13
N GLN A 424 14.26 20.33 5.77
CA GLN A 424 15.56 20.25 6.43
C GLN A 424 15.56 20.91 7.82
N ASN A 425 14.77 21.96 8.01
CA ASN A 425 14.60 22.65 9.28
C ASN A 425 13.12 23.06 9.48
N PRO A 426 12.26 22.10 9.87
CA PRO A 426 10.84 22.35 10.02
C PRO A 426 10.58 23.40 11.11
N ARG A 427 9.81 24.43 10.74
CA ARG A 427 9.36 25.50 11.62
C ARG A 427 7.83 25.55 11.70
N PRO A 428 7.24 26.07 12.79
CA PRO A 428 5.80 26.28 12.89
C PRO A 428 5.27 27.13 11.73
N LEU A 429 4.05 26.84 11.32
CA LEU A 429 3.27 27.62 10.37
C LEU A 429 2.46 28.69 11.10
N PRO A 430 2.20 29.86 10.48
CA PRO A 430 1.29 30.86 11.01
C PRO A 430 -0.12 30.30 11.23
N GLU A 431 -0.78 30.70 12.32
CA GLU A 431 -2.15 30.26 12.61
C GLU A 431 -3.14 30.69 11.52
N SER A 432 -2.93 31.89 10.93
CA SER A 432 -3.69 32.37 9.78
C SER A 432 -3.58 31.44 8.56
N SER A 433 -2.41 30.85 8.31
CA SER A 433 -2.20 29.88 7.25
C SER A 433 -2.93 28.56 7.53
N LEU A 434 -2.91 28.07 8.78
CA LEU A 434 -3.65 26.87 9.17
C LEU A 434 -5.17 27.07 9.00
N LYS A 435 -5.68 28.23 9.42
CA LYS A 435 -7.09 28.60 9.29
C LYS A 435 -7.52 28.70 7.82
N ARG A 436 -6.75 29.43 6.99
CA ARG A 436 -6.99 29.54 5.54
C ARG A 436 -7.02 28.17 4.86
N PHE A 437 -6.05 27.30 5.18
CA PHE A 437 -5.99 25.95 4.64
C PHE A 437 -7.25 25.16 4.98
N LEU A 438 -7.65 25.17 6.26
CA LEU A 438 -8.83 24.45 6.73
C LEU A 438 -10.12 24.95 6.08
N GLU A 439 -10.30 26.27 6.00
CA GLU A 439 -11.47 26.88 5.34
C GLU A 439 -11.55 26.50 3.86
N THR A 440 -10.40 26.51 3.17
CA THR A 440 -10.34 26.18 1.73
C THR A 440 -10.60 24.69 1.49
N VAL A 441 -10.03 23.81 2.30
CA VAL A 441 -10.26 22.35 2.24
C VAL A 441 -11.72 22.01 2.54
N THR A 442 -12.30 22.60 3.58
CA THR A 442 -13.72 22.42 3.93
C THR A 442 -14.63 22.87 2.79
N ARG A 443 -14.36 24.04 2.20
CA ARG A 443 -15.09 24.53 1.03
C ARG A 443 -14.92 23.61 -0.18
N GLY A 444 -13.73 23.07 -0.40
CA GLY A 444 -13.48 22.08 -1.44
C GLY A 444 -14.30 20.80 -1.25
N LEU A 445 -14.38 20.28 -0.02
CA LEU A 445 -15.23 19.12 0.28
C LEU A 445 -16.71 19.41 0.06
N GLN A 446 -17.18 20.61 0.38
CA GLN A 446 -18.55 21.05 0.08
C GLN A 446 -18.78 21.13 -1.44
N ARG A 447 -17.79 21.62 -2.21
CA ARG A 447 -17.84 21.71 -3.68
C ARG A 447 -17.87 20.34 -4.37
N GLU A 448 -17.24 19.32 -3.79
CA GLU A 448 -17.38 17.95 -4.32
C GLU A 448 -18.84 17.47 -4.24
N ASN A 449 -19.62 18.02 -3.30
CA ASN A 449 -21.04 17.74 -3.11
C ASN A 449 -21.35 16.23 -3.01
N ALA A 450 -20.50 15.50 -2.27
CA ALA A 450 -20.60 14.05 -2.12
C ALA A 450 -20.74 13.60 -0.66
N HIS A 451 -20.47 14.48 0.29
CA HIS A 451 -20.37 14.15 1.71
C HIS A 451 -21.40 14.94 2.53
N PRO A 452 -22.04 14.33 3.55
CA PRO A 452 -22.92 15.05 4.45
C PRO A 452 -22.19 16.19 5.16
N THR A 453 -22.86 17.33 5.36
CA THR A 453 -22.28 18.52 6.02
C THR A 453 -21.69 18.18 7.40
N GLY A 454 -22.38 17.35 8.20
CA GLY A 454 -21.88 16.91 9.51
C GLY A 454 -20.56 16.14 9.41
N SER A 455 -20.41 15.28 8.40
CA SER A 455 -19.16 14.55 8.15
C SER A 455 -18.03 15.48 7.74
N ILE A 456 -18.32 16.50 6.91
CA ILE A 456 -17.33 17.51 6.50
C ILE A 456 -16.83 18.29 7.72
N LEU A 457 -17.74 18.77 8.59
CA LEU A 457 -17.38 19.49 9.81
C LEU A 457 -16.52 18.64 10.75
N LEU A 458 -16.94 17.40 11.00
CA LEU A 458 -16.17 16.45 11.82
C LEU A 458 -14.77 16.20 11.26
N MET A 459 -14.64 16.07 9.93
CA MET A 459 -13.32 15.92 9.30
C MET A 459 -12.49 17.18 9.42
N GLY A 460 -13.11 18.36 9.27
CA GLY A 460 -12.45 19.65 9.49
C GLY A 460 -11.85 19.76 10.90
N GLU A 461 -12.61 19.42 11.93
CA GLU A 461 -12.13 19.40 13.32
C GLU A 461 -10.96 18.43 13.51
N LYS A 462 -11.04 17.23 12.92
CA LYS A 462 -9.95 16.24 12.99
C LYS A 462 -8.68 16.77 12.32
N ILE A 463 -8.80 17.34 11.12
CA ILE A 463 -7.69 17.95 10.38
C ILE A 463 -7.07 19.08 11.20
N GLN A 464 -7.89 19.97 11.76
CA GLN A 464 -7.43 21.07 12.62
C GLN A 464 -6.64 20.57 13.82
N LYS A 465 -7.16 19.58 14.55
CA LYS A 465 -6.50 18.98 15.72
C LYS A 465 -5.12 18.40 15.35
N ILE A 466 -5.03 17.70 14.21
CA ILE A 466 -3.76 17.14 13.71
C ILE A 466 -2.76 18.27 13.39
N LEU A 467 -3.19 19.28 12.63
CA LEU A 467 -2.34 20.43 12.28
C LEU A 467 -1.84 21.17 13.52
N GLN A 468 -2.73 21.51 14.45
CA GLN A 468 -2.38 22.19 15.70
C GLN A 468 -1.44 21.36 16.57
N LYS A 469 -1.61 20.04 16.62
CA LYS A 469 -0.69 19.15 17.34
C LYS A 469 0.72 19.24 16.79
N TRP A 470 0.88 19.03 15.47
CA TRP A 470 2.20 19.09 14.85
C TRP A 470 2.82 20.49 14.90
N ASN A 471 2.01 21.54 14.75
CA ASN A 471 2.48 22.92 14.84
C ASN A 471 3.02 23.27 16.24
N ARG A 472 2.31 22.83 17.30
CA ARG A 472 2.79 23.00 18.68
C ARG A 472 4.09 22.24 18.93
N MET A 473 4.22 21.02 18.41
CA MET A 473 5.45 20.25 18.52
C MET A 473 6.64 20.97 17.88
N LEU A 474 6.44 21.59 16.72
CA LEU A 474 7.46 22.40 16.05
C LEU A 474 7.85 23.63 16.90
N ALA A 475 6.89 24.30 17.52
CA ALA A 475 7.13 25.51 18.31
C ALA A 475 7.87 25.23 19.63
N VAL A 476 7.64 24.07 20.24
CA VAL A 476 8.44 23.62 21.40
C VAL A 476 9.88 23.31 20.97
N GLY A 477 10.06 22.70 19.80
CA GLY A 477 11.39 22.44 19.23
C GLY A 477 12.20 23.71 18.98
N GLU A 478 11.56 24.80 18.55
CA GLU A 478 12.22 26.11 18.38
C GLU A 478 12.58 26.77 19.72
N ARG A 479 11.66 26.77 20.69
CA ARG A 479 11.92 27.34 22.03
C ARG A 479 13.07 26.63 22.75
N GLY A 480 13.19 25.31 22.61
CA GLY A 480 14.33 24.56 23.14
C GLY A 480 15.66 24.97 22.51
N LYS A 481 15.71 25.24 21.20
CA LYS A 481 16.91 25.76 20.52
C LYS A 481 17.26 27.17 21.00
N MET A 482 16.25 28.03 21.20
CA MET A 482 16.45 29.40 21.67
C MET A 482 16.96 29.44 23.12
N LEU A 483 16.45 28.58 24.01
CA LEU A 483 16.94 28.44 25.38
C LEU A 483 18.39 27.92 25.44
N VAL A 484 18.75 26.94 24.61
CA VAL A 484 20.15 26.47 24.51
C VAL A 484 21.07 27.56 23.96
N PHE A 485 20.60 28.33 22.97
CA PHE A 485 21.36 29.46 22.43
C PHE A 485 21.54 30.57 23.46
N LEU A 486 20.48 30.96 24.18
CA LEU A 486 20.56 31.93 25.27
C LEU A 486 21.46 31.43 26.41
N ALA A 487 21.38 30.16 26.79
CA ALA A 487 22.28 29.58 27.79
C ALA A 487 23.74 29.56 27.31
N ALA A 488 23.99 29.29 26.02
CA ALA A 488 25.32 29.38 25.42
C ALA A 488 25.84 30.83 25.41
N CYS A 489 25.02 31.80 24.99
CA CYS A 489 25.37 33.22 25.04
C CYS A 489 25.63 33.69 26.47
N TRP A 490 24.82 33.28 27.44
CA TRP A 490 25.01 33.60 28.86
C TRP A 490 26.26 32.94 29.44
N SER A 491 26.63 31.74 29.00
CA SER A 491 27.88 31.09 29.44
C SER A 491 29.12 31.70 28.79
N PHE A 492 29.03 32.23 27.57
CA PHE A 492 30.07 33.05 26.96
C PHE A 492 30.22 34.40 27.66
N GLU A 493 29.13 35.08 28.01
CA GLU A 493 29.17 36.33 28.79
C GLU A 493 29.72 36.09 30.22
N LEU A 494 29.39 34.96 30.87
CA LEU A 494 29.97 34.58 32.16
C LEU A 494 31.48 34.28 32.07
N LEU A 495 31.96 33.72 30.95
CA LEU A 495 33.38 33.48 30.70
C LEU A 495 34.15 34.80 30.52
N GLU A 496 33.61 35.76 29.76
CA GLU A 496 34.20 37.11 29.62
C GLU A 496 34.19 37.89 30.95
N VAL A 497 33.15 37.72 31.78
CA VAL A 497 33.10 38.32 33.11
C VAL A 497 34.13 37.69 34.06
N VAL A 498 34.32 36.36 34.03
CA VAL A 498 35.34 35.71 34.85
C VAL A 498 36.76 36.06 34.41
N GLU A 499 37.03 36.19 33.11
CA GLU A 499 38.33 36.65 32.59
C GLU A 499 38.61 38.12 32.96
N SER A 500 37.61 38.99 32.95
CA SER A 500 37.77 40.39 33.37
C SER A 500 37.96 40.55 34.88
N PHE A 501 37.36 39.70 35.73
CA PHE A 501 37.64 39.68 37.17
C PHE A 501 39.01 39.06 37.50
N ALA A 502 39.48 38.07 36.73
CA ALA A 502 40.83 37.54 36.87
C ALA A 502 41.92 38.56 36.52
N ALA A 503 41.64 39.50 35.60
CA ALA A 503 42.55 40.59 35.26
C ALA A 503 42.62 41.71 36.32
N VAL A 504 41.56 41.92 37.11
CA VAL A 504 41.53 42.95 38.18
C VAL A 504 42.14 42.44 39.50
N GLY A 505 42.16 41.12 39.73
CA GLY A 505 42.81 40.51 40.90
C GLY A 505 44.34 40.35 40.81
N ALA A 506 44.95 40.74 39.68
CA ALA A 506 46.39 40.63 39.41
C ALA A 506 47.09 42.00 39.27
N ALA A 507 46.45 43.08 39.70
CA ALA A 507 46.98 44.45 39.71
C ALA A 507 47.38 44.90 41.12
#